data_AF-A0A536HI87-F1
#
_entry.id   AF-A0A536HI87-F1
#
_cell.length_a   1.000
_cell.length_b   1.000
_cell.length_c   1.000
_cell.angle_alpha   90.00
_cell.angle_beta   90.00
_cell.angle_gamma   90.00
#
_symmetry.space_group_name_H-M   'P 1'
#
loop_
_entity.id
_entity.type
_entity.pdbx_description
1 polymer ?
#
loop_
_entity_poly.entity_id
_entity_poly.type
_entity_poly.pdbx_seq_one_letter_code
_entity_poly.pdbx_strand_id
1 'polypeptide(L)'
;MRVTLPLDGASFRYTVGHFATGVTVMTTTAGERMHGMTVSAFASVSLEPLLIMVSVERSTVMHELVARSRAFAINFLGQRSESTARFFADNVRLAAPEFREGG
;
A
#
# COMPACT_ATOMS: atom_id res chain seq x y z
N MET A 1 -21.84 -33.09 8.67
CA MET A 1 -20.41 -33.16 9.00
C MET A 1 -19.68 -32.04 8.26
N ARG A 2 -19.37 -30.92 8.94
CA ARG A 2 -18.62 -29.80 8.36
C ARG A 2 -17.15 -30.06 8.65
N VAL A 3 -16.35 -30.32 7.63
CA VAL A 3 -14.90 -30.39 7.75
C VAL A 3 -14.38 -28.96 7.64
N THR A 4 -13.95 -28.37 8.76
CA THR A 4 -13.24 -27.08 8.78
C THR A 4 -11.76 -27.41 8.87
N LEU A 5 -11.12 -27.71 7.74
CA LEU A 5 -9.66 -27.81 7.70
C LEU A 5 -9.09 -26.43 8.05
N PRO A 6 -8.10 -26.33 8.94
CA PRO A 6 -7.44 -25.07 9.22
C PRO A 6 -6.87 -24.50 7.91
N LEU A 7 -7.30 -23.29 7.55
CA LEU A 7 -6.68 -22.57 6.44
C LEU A 7 -5.31 -22.08 6.90
N ASP A 8 -4.24 -22.64 6.36
CA ASP A 8 -2.89 -22.15 6.61
C ASP A 8 -2.61 -20.90 5.75
N GLY A 9 -1.74 -20.02 6.26
CA GLY A 9 -1.49 -18.73 5.63
C GLY A 9 -0.80 -18.81 4.26
N ALA A 10 -0.04 -19.89 3.99
CA ALA A 10 0.62 -20.05 2.70
C ALA A 10 -0.41 -20.42 1.62
N SER A 11 -1.30 -21.36 1.91
CA SER A 11 -2.41 -21.73 1.01
C SER A 11 -3.31 -20.53 0.72
N PHE A 12 -3.67 -19.76 1.75
CA PHE A 12 -4.48 -18.55 1.55
C PHE A 12 -3.78 -17.54 0.63
N ARG A 13 -2.50 -17.21 0.91
CA ARG A 13 -1.70 -16.28 0.07
C ARG A 13 -1.56 -16.77 -1.36
N TYR A 14 -1.32 -18.07 -1.54
CA TYR A 14 -1.25 -18.68 -2.86
C TYR A 14 -2.56 -18.48 -3.61
N THR A 15 -3.70 -18.84 -3.02
CA THR A 15 -5.02 -18.68 -3.66
C THR A 15 -5.34 -17.22 -3.99
N VAL A 16 -5.22 -16.29 -3.02
CA VAL A 16 -5.57 -14.88 -3.28
C VAL A 16 -4.59 -14.19 -4.22
N GLY A 17 -3.33 -14.65 -4.29
CA GLY A 17 -2.32 -14.13 -5.21
C GLY A 17 -2.65 -14.37 -6.70
N HIS A 18 -3.61 -15.24 -7.02
CA HIS A 18 -4.09 -15.42 -8.39
C HIS A 18 -5.01 -14.28 -8.86
N PHE A 19 -5.53 -13.46 -7.94
CA PHE A 19 -6.30 -12.30 -8.30
C PHE A 19 -5.36 -11.17 -8.75
N ALA A 20 -5.28 -10.96 -10.06
CA ALA A 20 -4.44 -9.93 -10.64
C ALA A 20 -4.88 -8.52 -10.21
N THR A 21 -3.95 -7.72 -9.71
CA THR A 21 -4.17 -6.31 -9.33
C THR A 21 -3.21 -5.40 -10.09
N GLY A 22 -3.53 -4.10 -10.14
CA GLY A 22 -2.51 -3.09 -10.41
C GLY A 22 -1.51 -2.97 -9.26
N VAL A 23 -0.47 -2.17 -9.48
CA VAL A 23 0.47 -1.75 -8.44
C VAL A 23 0.38 -0.24 -8.29
N THR A 24 0.30 0.22 -7.05
CA THR A 24 0.27 1.65 -6.72
C THR A 24 1.33 2.00 -5.69
N VAL A 25 1.71 3.27 -5.63
CA VAL A 25 2.45 3.84 -4.49
C VAL A 25 1.52 4.79 -3.76
N MET A 26 1.28 4.49 -2.49
CA MET A 26 0.62 5.39 -1.56
C MET A 26 1.67 6.33 -0.99
N THR A 27 1.40 7.64 -0.96
CA THR A 27 2.27 8.64 -0.33
C THR A 27 1.52 9.48 0.68
N THR A 28 2.24 9.98 1.69
CA THR A 28 1.70 10.91 2.69
C THR A 28 2.82 11.84 3.19
N THR A 29 2.42 12.97 3.75
CA THR A 29 3.32 13.95 4.37
C THR A 29 2.80 14.31 5.75
N ALA A 30 3.62 14.16 6.79
CA ALA A 30 3.29 14.54 8.16
C ALA A 30 4.41 15.41 8.77
N GLY A 31 4.22 16.74 8.72
CA GLY A 31 5.30 17.69 9.00
C GLY A 31 6.33 17.66 7.87
N GLU A 32 7.61 17.60 8.21
CA GLU A 32 8.71 17.52 7.23
C GLU A 32 8.95 16.10 6.68
N ARG A 33 8.24 15.10 7.22
CA ARG A 33 8.42 13.71 6.81
C ARG A 33 7.49 13.36 5.65
N MET A 34 8.08 13.13 4.49
CA MET A 34 7.44 12.47 3.35
C MET A 34 7.67 10.95 3.44
N HIS A 35 6.63 10.19 3.16
CA HIS A 35 6.69 8.73 3.19
C HIS A 35 5.87 8.13 2.04
N GLY A 36 6.38 7.03 1.49
CA GLY A 36 5.75 6.29 0.40
C GLY A 36 5.69 4.82 0.74
N MET A 37 4.73 4.07 0.19
CA MET A 37 4.60 2.63 0.38
C MET A 37 3.97 2.01 -0.86
N THR A 38 4.53 0.90 -1.35
CA THR A 38 3.89 0.13 -2.42
C THR A 38 2.64 -0.55 -1.90
N VAL A 39 1.53 -0.40 -2.61
CA VAL A 39 0.23 -0.98 -2.25
C VAL A 39 -0.46 -1.59 -3.46
N SER A 40 -0.97 -2.81 -3.29
CA SER A 40 -1.85 -3.50 -4.24
C SER A 40 -3.31 -3.60 -3.76
N ALA A 41 -3.56 -3.44 -2.45
CA ALA A 41 -4.89 -3.52 -1.84
C ALA A 41 -5.70 -2.22 -2.00
N PHE A 42 -5.89 -1.79 -3.23
CA PHE A 42 -6.65 -0.61 -3.64
C PHE A 42 -7.97 -1.01 -4.30
N ALA A 43 -9.05 -0.26 -4.03
CA ALA A 43 -10.32 -0.38 -4.75
C ALA A 43 -11.02 0.96 -4.89
N SER A 44 -11.69 1.18 -6.03
CA SER A 44 -12.74 2.20 -6.14
C SER A 44 -14.02 1.66 -5.49
N VAL A 45 -14.69 2.45 -4.66
CA VAL A 45 -15.82 1.98 -3.85
C VAL A 45 -17.10 2.81 -4.02
N SER A 46 -17.02 4.04 -4.53
CA SER A 46 -18.19 4.83 -4.90
C SER A 46 -17.87 5.90 -5.94
N LEU A 47 -18.87 6.24 -6.76
CA LEU A 47 -18.83 7.39 -7.68
C LEU A 47 -19.60 8.60 -7.14
N GLU A 48 -20.54 8.40 -6.23
CA GLU A 48 -21.31 9.47 -5.58
C GLU A 48 -21.47 9.13 -4.09
N PRO A 49 -20.65 9.71 -3.20
CA PRO A 49 -19.49 10.56 -3.48
C PRO A 49 -18.32 9.77 -4.07
N LEU A 50 -17.33 10.45 -4.69
CA LEU A 50 -16.12 9.83 -5.21
C LEU A 50 -15.27 9.24 -4.06
N LEU A 51 -15.25 7.91 -3.93
CA LEU A 51 -14.55 7.22 -2.85
C LEU A 51 -13.66 6.09 -3.36
N ILE A 52 -12.50 5.97 -2.73
CA ILE A 52 -11.58 4.84 -2.86
C ILE A 52 -11.27 4.26 -1.47
N MET A 53 -10.82 3.02 -1.44
CA MET A 53 -10.35 2.33 -0.24
C MET A 53 -8.95 1.78 -0.48
N VAL A 54 -8.11 1.89 0.54
CA VAL A 54 -6.80 1.25 0.59
C VAL A 54 -6.66 0.51 1.91
N SER A 55 -6.30 -0.77 1.85
CA SER A 55 -6.03 -1.56 3.06
C SER A 55 -4.56 -1.47 3.44
N VAL A 56 -4.29 -0.97 4.64
CA VAL A 56 -2.95 -0.76 5.19
C VAL A 56 -2.83 -1.49 6.52
N GLU A 57 -1.76 -2.25 6.71
CA GLU A 57 -1.50 -2.92 7.98
C GLU A 57 -1.20 -1.90 9.08
N ARG A 58 -1.84 -2.05 10.23
CA ARG A 58 -1.76 -1.09 11.36
C ARG A 58 -0.35 -0.89 11.92
N SER A 59 0.50 -1.90 11.79
CA SER A 59 1.90 -1.90 12.26
C SER A 59 2.83 -1.06 11.38
N THR A 60 2.38 -0.63 10.20
CA THR A 60 3.21 0.11 9.24
C THR A 60 3.38 1.58 9.64
N VAL A 61 4.54 2.14 9.29
CA VAL A 61 4.81 3.58 9.38
C VAL A 61 3.77 4.38 8.59
N MET A 62 3.34 3.88 7.42
CA MET A 62 2.28 4.50 6.62
C MET A 62 0.99 4.70 7.41
N HIS A 63 0.52 3.69 8.16
CA HIS A 63 -0.69 3.83 8.98
C HIS A 63 -0.54 4.95 10.03
N GLU A 64 0.59 5.00 10.74
CA GLU A 64 0.86 6.05 11.73
C GLU A 64 0.85 7.45 11.10
N LEU A 65 1.55 7.62 9.98
CA LEU A 65 1.68 8.91 9.31
C LEU A 65 0.35 9.39 8.73
N VAL A 66 -0.44 8.52 8.12
CA VAL A 66 -1.77 8.86 7.58
C VAL A 66 -2.76 9.20 8.69
N ALA A 67 -2.70 8.50 9.83
CA ALA A 67 -3.53 8.83 10.98
C ALA A 67 -3.25 10.24 11.51
N ARG A 68 -1.98 10.69 11.42
CA ARG A 68 -1.54 12.04 11.79
C ARG A 68 -1.85 13.09 10.73
N SER A 69 -1.52 12.84 9.46
CA SER A 69 -1.66 13.81 8.37
C SER A 69 -3.11 13.96 7.89
N ARG A 70 -3.94 12.93 8.08
CA ARG A 70 -5.32 12.83 7.57
C ARG A 70 -5.42 12.96 6.04
N ALA A 71 -4.30 12.79 5.34
CA ALA A 71 -4.22 12.93 3.89
C ALA A 71 -3.24 11.92 3.30
N PHE A 72 -3.54 11.45 2.10
CA PHE A 72 -2.65 10.59 1.32
C PHE A 72 -2.95 10.76 -0.17
N ALA A 73 -2.01 10.35 -1.01
CA ALA A 73 -2.17 10.26 -2.46
C ALA A 73 -1.91 8.83 -2.94
N ILE A 74 -2.52 8.46 -4.07
CA ILE A 74 -2.33 7.17 -4.73
C ILE A 74 -1.77 7.42 -6.13
N ASN A 75 -0.62 6.80 -6.41
CA ASN A 75 0.08 6.91 -7.68
C ASN A 75 0.01 5.55 -8.38
N PHE A 76 -0.65 5.48 -9.53
CA PHE A 76 -0.72 4.26 -10.33
C PHE A 76 0.59 4.06 -11.08
N LEU A 77 1.18 2.88 -10.95
CA LEU A 77 2.44 2.56 -11.60
C LEU A 77 2.20 1.88 -12.96
N GLY A 78 2.90 2.38 -13.98
CA GLY A 78 2.96 1.73 -15.29
C GLY A 78 3.95 0.56 -15.30
N GLN A 79 3.87 -0.28 -16.34
CA GLN A 79 4.67 -1.50 -16.49
C GLN A 79 6.19 -1.29 -16.36
N ARG A 80 6.71 -0.10 -16.69
CA ARG A 80 8.14 0.23 -16.61
C ARG A 80 8.61 0.71 -15.22
N SER A 81 7.71 0.80 -14.25
CA SER A 81 7.98 1.38 -12.91
C SER A 81 8.25 0.31 -11.85
N GLU A 82 8.75 -0.85 -12.24
CA GLU A 82 9.06 -1.95 -11.31
C GLU A 82 10.11 -1.53 -10.28
N SER A 83 11.13 -0.77 -10.68
CA SER A 83 12.16 -0.25 -9.76
C SER A 83 11.55 0.66 -8.70
N THR A 84 10.63 1.54 -9.08
CA THR A 84 9.87 2.41 -8.16
C THR A 84 9.03 1.59 -7.19
N ALA A 85 8.32 0.57 -7.69
CA ALA A 85 7.53 -0.33 -6.85
C ALA A 85 8.40 -1.07 -5.82
N ARG A 86 9.57 -1.57 -6.24
CA ARG A 86 10.51 -2.27 -5.36
C ARG A 86 11.12 -1.32 -4.34
N PHE A 87 11.47 -0.10 -4.74
CA PHE A 87 11.98 0.92 -3.85
C PHE A 87 11.00 1.21 -2.70
N PHE A 88 9.72 1.46 -3.00
CA PHE A 88 8.71 1.73 -1.97
C PHE A 88 8.21 0.49 -1.21
N ALA A 89 8.58 -0.72 -1.63
CA ALA A 89 8.28 -1.96 -0.91
C ALA A 89 9.36 -2.35 0.11
N ASP A 90 10.56 -1.76 0.02
CA ASP A 90 11.67 -2.08 0.91
C ASP A 90 11.57 -1.27 2.22
N ASN A 91 11.57 -1.96 3.36
CA ASN A 91 11.53 -1.34 4.68
C ASN A 91 12.90 -0.92 5.20
N VAL A 92 14.01 -1.37 4.59
CA VAL A 92 15.38 -0.98 4.98
C VAL A 92 15.57 0.54 4.84
N ARG A 93 14.87 1.17 3.90
CA ARG A 93 14.93 2.62 3.68
C ARG A 93 14.33 3.48 4.79
N LEU A 94 13.57 2.88 5.73
CA LEU A 94 12.90 3.63 6.80
C LEU A 94 13.86 4.31 7.79
N ALA A 95 15.16 4.00 7.72
CA ALA A 95 16.20 4.58 8.56
C ALA A 95 16.54 6.06 8.24
N ALA A 96 16.05 6.63 7.13
CA ALA A 96 16.32 8.02 6.71
C ALA A 96 15.10 8.65 6.00
N PRO A 97 15.08 9.99 5.77
CA PRO A 97 14.05 10.62 4.94
C PRO A 97 14.07 10.03 3.52
N GLU A 98 12.91 9.54 3.06
CA GLU A 98 12.84 8.58 1.95
C GLU A 98 12.95 9.19 0.57
N PHE A 99 12.42 10.40 0.39
CA PHE A 99 12.45 11.18 -0.84
C PHE A 99 12.08 12.63 -0.51
N ARG A 100 12.25 13.52 -1.48
CA ARG A 100 12.01 14.96 -1.35
C ARG A 100 10.99 15.39 -2.40
N GLU A 101 10.39 16.55 -2.19
CA GLU A 101 9.59 17.21 -3.23
C GLU A 101 10.39 17.34 -4.53
N GLY A 102 9.81 16.86 -5.64
CA GLY A 102 10.42 16.91 -6.98
C GLY A 102 11.44 15.81 -7.29
N GLY A 103 11.62 14.82 -6.41
CA GLY A 103 12.52 13.66 -6.59
C GLY A 103 11.80 12.35 -6.92
#